data_AF-A0AA39E572-F1
#
_entry.id   AF-A0AA39E572-F1
#
_cell.length_a   1.000
_cell.length_b   1.000
_cell.length_c   1.000
_cell.angle_alpha   90.00
_cell.angle_beta   90.00
_cell.angle_gamma   90.00
#
_symmetry.space_group_name_H-M   'P 1'
#
loop_
_entity.id
_entity.type
_entity.pdbx_description
1 polymer ?
#
loop_
_entity_poly.entity_id
_entity_poly.type
_entity_poly.pdbx_seq_one_letter_code
_entity_poly.pdbx_strand_id
1 'polypeptide(L)'
;MGIRRTRLMLASLIVIMGTLLGCPGAATAKRAPTVIIVGAGMSGISAAKTLSDAGIKRILILEATNRIGGRMYKANFSGVSVELGANWVSGVGGPQVNPIWIMANKLRLKSFLSNFQNISSNTYKPVGGVYEESVARKAFEVAEQVVEFGTEVSKDLAARKQPDISILTSQRLKNYFPKTPLEMVIDYYLCDFESAEPPRATSLLNSVPSSTYSNFGEDSYFVADPRGYESVVHYVAQQFLTTNAAGQITDPRLQLKKVVTEISRSPRGVAVKTEDGLVHRADYVIVSVSLGVLQNNLIKFHPSLPQWKILALDQFNMAIYTKIFLKFPYKFWPSGNGTEFFLYAHEKRGYYPFWQHLEREFPGENVLFVTVTDDESRRLEQQSDSETKAEIMAVLRNMFGKQIPEATDILVPRWLSNRFYKGSYSNWPIGVSHHQFNQIKVTTFIRNSSG
;
A
#
# COMPACT_ATOMS: atom_id res chain seq x y z
N MET A 1 -74.48 20.89 39.45
CA MET A 1 -74.25 19.88 38.40
C MET A 1 -74.53 20.53 37.04
N GLY A 2 -73.58 20.55 36.12
CA GLY A 2 -73.79 21.15 34.79
C GLY A 2 -72.54 21.03 33.93
N ILE A 3 -72.65 20.37 32.77
CA ILE A 3 -71.56 20.12 31.83
C ILE A 3 -72.06 20.36 30.39
N ARG A 4 -71.29 21.14 29.64
CA ARG A 4 -71.27 21.29 28.15
C ARG A 4 -72.53 21.83 27.44
N ARG A 5 -72.55 23.16 27.32
CA ARG A 5 -72.81 23.89 26.05
C ARG A 5 -71.48 23.93 25.25
N THR A 6 -71.31 24.22 23.95
CA THR A 6 -72.14 24.59 22.76
C THR A 6 -71.21 24.35 21.52
N ARG A 7 -71.61 24.30 20.24
CA ARG A 7 -72.89 24.41 19.49
C ARG A 7 -72.71 23.64 18.15
N LEU A 8 -73.77 23.49 17.36
CA LEU A 8 -73.70 23.16 15.92
C LEU A 8 -74.23 24.36 15.11
N MET A 9 -73.69 24.63 13.90
CA MET A 9 -74.44 24.79 12.62
C MET A 9 -73.75 25.68 11.56
N LEU A 10 -74.00 25.32 10.28
CA LEU A 10 -74.05 26.16 9.06
C LEU A 10 -72.71 26.74 8.52
N ALA A 11 -72.46 26.83 7.20
CA ALA A 11 -73.24 26.44 6.00
C ALA A 11 -72.39 26.29 4.71
N SER A 12 -73.06 25.79 3.65
CA SER A 12 -72.92 26.15 2.22
C SER A 12 -71.88 25.47 1.30
N LEU A 13 -72.39 25.13 0.11
CA LEU A 13 -71.68 24.60 -1.07
C LEU A 13 -70.81 25.67 -1.75
N ILE A 14 -69.70 25.24 -2.36
CA ILE A 14 -69.25 25.75 -3.68
C ILE A 14 -68.83 24.55 -4.54
N VAL A 15 -69.35 24.49 -5.78
CA VAL A 15 -68.86 23.60 -6.85
C VAL A 15 -67.92 24.40 -7.73
N ILE A 16 -66.72 23.88 -8.02
CA ILE A 16 -65.84 24.42 -9.07
C ILE A 16 -65.46 23.29 -10.04
N MET A 17 -65.64 23.60 -11.33
CA MET A 17 -65.34 22.73 -12.47
C MET A 17 -63.84 22.47 -12.63
N GLY A 18 -63.50 21.36 -13.28
CA GLY A 18 -62.11 20.90 -13.37
C GLY A 18 -61.20 21.76 -14.25
N THR A 19 -59.92 21.77 -13.89
CA THR A 19 -58.82 22.06 -14.82
C THR A 19 -57.99 20.79 -15.02
N LEU A 20 -57.96 20.29 -16.25
CA LEU A 20 -57.07 19.23 -16.67
C LEU A 20 -55.63 19.78 -16.73
N LEU A 21 -54.96 19.80 -15.58
CA LEU A 21 -53.52 19.98 -15.53
C LEU A 21 -52.86 18.73 -16.12
N GLY A 22 -52.35 18.87 -17.35
CA GLY A 22 -51.70 17.78 -18.06
C GLY A 22 -50.54 17.21 -17.25
N CYS A 23 -50.43 15.89 -17.21
CA CYS A 23 -49.28 15.21 -16.61
C CYS A 23 -47.98 15.77 -17.19
N PRO A 24 -47.05 16.30 -16.37
CA PRO A 24 -45.68 16.48 -16.81
C PRO A 24 -45.19 15.12 -17.31
N GLY A 25 -44.68 15.09 -18.55
CA GLY A 25 -44.32 13.84 -19.21
C GLY A 25 -43.47 12.96 -18.31
N ALA A 26 -43.83 11.68 -18.19
CA ALA A 26 -43.18 10.74 -17.30
C ALA A 26 -41.65 10.78 -17.51
N ALA A 27 -40.95 11.41 -16.56
CA ALA A 27 -39.50 11.46 -16.57
C ALA A 27 -39.01 10.01 -16.57
N THR A 28 -38.42 9.57 -17.67
CA THR A 28 -37.91 8.19 -17.79
C THR A 28 -36.86 7.99 -16.71
N ALA A 29 -37.24 7.25 -15.65
CA ALA A 29 -36.42 7.07 -14.48
C ALA A 29 -35.06 6.48 -14.92
N LYS A 30 -34.02 7.32 -14.87
CA LYS A 30 -32.72 7.01 -15.46
C LYS A 30 -32.18 5.77 -14.75
N ARG A 31 -32.12 4.64 -15.48
CA ARG A 31 -31.82 3.33 -14.89
C ARG A 31 -30.56 3.42 -14.03
N ALA A 32 -30.64 2.95 -12.79
CA ALA A 32 -29.51 2.98 -11.86
C ALA A 32 -28.25 2.36 -12.52
N PRO A 33 -27.09 3.06 -12.47
CA PRO A 33 -25.90 2.66 -13.19
C PRO A 33 -25.35 1.33 -12.65
N THR A 34 -24.69 0.61 -13.54
CA THR A 34 -23.97 -0.64 -13.28
C THR A 34 -22.48 -0.41 -13.34
N VAL A 35 -21.73 -0.99 -12.41
CA VAL A 35 -20.28 -0.81 -12.29
C VAL A 35 -19.58 -2.14 -12.11
N ILE A 36 -18.57 -2.41 -12.94
CA ILE A 36 -17.60 -3.49 -12.70
C ILE A 36 -16.38 -2.90 -11.99
N ILE A 37 -15.84 -3.61 -11.01
CA ILE A 37 -14.62 -3.25 -10.29
C ILE A 37 -13.63 -4.39 -10.48
N VAL A 38 -12.45 -4.09 -11.00
CA VAL A 38 -11.38 -5.06 -11.24
C VAL A 38 -10.37 -4.97 -10.10
N GLY A 39 -10.24 -6.03 -9.32
CA GLY A 39 -9.45 -6.13 -8.09
C GLY A 39 -10.28 -5.94 -6.82
N ALA A 40 -10.02 -6.77 -5.81
CA ALA A 40 -10.60 -6.72 -4.46
C ALA A 40 -9.54 -6.46 -3.37
N GLY A 41 -8.52 -5.66 -3.70
CA GLY A 41 -7.67 -5.01 -2.71
C GLY A 41 -8.39 -3.86 -1.99
N MET A 42 -7.69 -3.18 -1.07
CA MET A 42 -8.23 -2.04 -0.30
C MET A 42 -8.96 -1.01 -1.17
N SER A 43 -8.35 -0.56 -2.27
CA SER A 43 -8.92 0.44 -3.18
C SER A 43 -10.20 -0.03 -3.88
N GLY A 44 -10.23 -1.26 -4.41
CA GLY A 44 -11.41 -1.83 -5.06
C GLY A 44 -12.58 -2.05 -4.10
N ILE A 45 -12.31 -2.59 -2.91
CA ILE A 45 -13.31 -2.78 -1.85
C ILE A 45 -13.81 -1.45 -1.28
N SER A 46 -12.93 -0.45 -1.10
CA SER A 46 -13.31 0.90 -0.68
C SER A 46 -14.20 1.58 -1.72
N ALA A 47 -13.83 1.55 -3.01
CA ALA A 47 -14.65 2.09 -4.09
C ALA A 47 -16.03 1.41 -4.18
N ALA A 48 -16.08 0.08 -4.02
CA ALA A 48 -17.32 -0.68 -3.98
C ALA A 48 -18.22 -0.25 -2.81
N LYS A 49 -17.64 -0.04 -1.62
CA LYS A 49 -18.36 0.49 -0.46
C LYS A 49 -18.90 1.89 -0.73
N THR A 50 -18.07 2.82 -1.21
CA THR A 50 -18.50 4.21 -1.51
C THR A 50 -19.64 4.24 -2.52
N LEU A 51 -19.59 3.42 -3.57
CA LEU A 51 -20.69 3.29 -4.54
C LEU A 51 -21.96 2.73 -3.88
N SER A 52 -21.83 1.70 -3.04
CA SER A 52 -22.96 1.13 -2.29
C SER A 52 -23.59 2.15 -1.35
N ASP A 53 -22.80 2.92 -0.60
CA ASP A 53 -23.26 3.96 0.32
C ASP A 53 -23.99 5.08 -0.44
N ALA A 54 -23.51 5.42 -1.65
CA ALA A 54 -24.18 6.34 -2.58
C ALA A 54 -25.41 5.74 -3.31
N GLY A 55 -25.89 4.55 -2.90
CA GLY A 55 -27.08 3.90 -3.45
C GLY A 55 -26.87 3.10 -4.75
N ILE A 56 -25.66 3.09 -5.32
CA ILE A 56 -25.34 2.32 -6.53
C ILE A 56 -25.12 0.85 -6.13
N LYS A 57 -26.20 0.07 -6.08
CA LYS A 57 -26.14 -1.34 -5.60
C LYS A 57 -25.71 -2.36 -6.65
N ARG A 58 -25.81 -2.03 -7.96
CA ARG A 58 -25.49 -2.93 -9.08
C ARG A 58 -23.98 -2.94 -9.40
N ILE A 59 -23.22 -3.46 -8.45
CA ILE A 59 -21.76 -3.59 -8.50
C ILE A 59 -21.41 -5.05 -8.78
N LEU A 60 -20.37 -5.29 -9.58
CA LEU A 60 -19.72 -6.59 -9.73
C LEU A 60 -18.21 -6.41 -9.52
N ILE A 61 -17.63 -7.14 -8.57
CA ILE A 61 -16.21 -7.12 -8.21
C ILE A 61 -15.58 -8.40 -8.76
N LEU A 62 -14.60 -8.25 -9.66
CA LEU A 62 -13.84 -9.34 -10.27
C LEU A 62 -12.43 -9.35 -9.68
N GLU A 63 -12.08 -10.40 -8.95
CA GLU A 63 -10.79 -10.56 -8.28
C GLU A 63 -10.03 -11.73 -8.88
N ALA A 64 -8.78 -11.49 -9.27
CA ALA A 64 -7.94 -12.46 -9.98
C ALA A 64 -7.55 -13.66 -9.10
N THR A 65 -7.34 -13.44 -7.80
CA THR A 65 -6.92 -14.48 -6.84
C THR A 65 -8.12 -15.17 -6.18
N ASN A 66 -7.85 -16.14 -5.31
CA ASN A 66 -8.84 -16.87 -4.52
C ASN A 66 -9.22 -16.18 -3.19
N ARG A 67 -8.85 -14.90 -2.99
CA ARG A 67 -9.08 -14.14 -1.75
C ARG A 67 -9.22 -12.64 -2.05
N ILE A 68 -9.67 -11.87 -1.06
CA ILE A 68 -9.58 -10.39 -1.10
C ILE A 68 -8.31 -9.91 -0.37
N GLY A 69 -8.10 -8.60 -0.28
CA GLY A 69 -6.98 -7.99 0.46
C GLY A 69 -5.82 -7.53 -0.43
N GLY A 70 -5.50 -8.29 -1.47
CA GLY A 70 -4.45 -7.94 -2.43
C GLY A 70 -3.06 -7.93 -1.77
N ARG A 71 -2.46 -6.73 -1.65
CA ARG A 71 -1.12 -6.52 -1.03
C ARG A 71 -1.14 -6.36 0.49
N MET A 72 -2.33 -6.35 1.10
CA MET A 72 -2.49 -6.74 2.50
C MET A 72 -2.74 -8.24 2.48
N TYR A 73 -1.79 -9.03 2.99
CA TYR A 73 -1.83 -10.48 2.90
C TYR A 73 -0.87 -11.14 3.90
N LYS A 74 -1.43 -12.03 4.71
CA LYS A 74 -0.69 -12.86 5.66
C LYS A 74 -0.36 -14.24 5.11
N ALA A 75 0.68 -14.86 5.65
CA ALA A 75 0.97 -16.28 5.49
C ALA A 75 1.17 -16.95 6.85
N ASN A 76 0.92 -18.26 6.91
CA ASN A 76 1.48 -19.06 8.00
C ASN A 76 2.96 -19.33 7.68
N PHE A 77 3.84 -19.03 8.64
CA PHE A 77 5.26 -19.31 8.58
C PHE A 77 5.69 -19.97 9.88
N SER A 78 6.13 -21.22 9.84
CA SER A 78 6.60 -21.96 11.02
C SER A 78 5.69 -21.82 12.27
N GLY A 79 4.37 -21.84 12.08
CA GLY A 79 3.36 -21.75 13.14
C GLY A 79 2.77 -20.36 13.40
N VAL A 80 3.46 -19.28 13.02
CA VAL A 80 3.00 -17.88 13.22
C VAL A 80 2.35 -17.29 11.97
N SER A 81 1.55 -16.23 12.15
CA SER A 81 0.92 -15.48 11.06
C SER A 81 1.74 -14.21 10.76
N VAL A 82 2.47 -14.20 9.65
CA VAL A 82 3.33 -13.07 9.23
C VAL A 82 2.72 -12.33 8.03
N GLU A 83 2.91 -11.01 7.92
CA GLU A 83 2.48 -10.25 6.74
C GLU A 83 3.53 -10.32 5.62
N LEU A 84 3.12 -10.77 4.43
CA LEU A 84 3.99 -10.79 3.25
C LEU A 84 4.12 -9.40 2.60
N GLY A 85 3.16 -8.51 2.85
CA GLY A 85 3.06 -7.20 2.22
C GLY A 85 3.03 -6.08 3.26
N ALA A 86 1.98 -5.25 3.22
CA ALA A 86 1.80 -4.17 4.18
C ALA A 86 1.76 -4.70 5.63
N ASN A 87 2.53 -4.09 6.53
CA ASN A 87 2.68 -4.55 7.91
C ASN A 87 2.53 -3.43 8.95
N TRP A 88 2.58 -2.16 8.56
CA TRP A 88 2.46 -1.00 9.45
C TRP A 88 1.22 -0.16 9.14
N VAL A 89 0.61 0.40 10.20
CA VAL A 89 -0.13 1.65 10.11
C VAL A 89 0.89 2.78 10.28
N SER A 90 1.46 3.27 9.17
CA SER A 90 2.38 4.41 9.17
C SER A 90 1.59 5.72 9.25
N GLY A 91 2.06 6.65 10.08
CA GLY A 91 1.41 7.94 10.28
C GLY A 91 0.30 7.88 11.31
N VAL A 92 0.66 8.10 12.58
CA VAL A 92 -0.24 8.14 13.75
C VAL A 92 0.19 9.28 14.69
N GLY A 93 -0.76 9.88 15.41
CA GLY A 93 -0.51 10.89 16.45
C GLY A 93 -0.44 12.35 15.97
N GLY A 94 -0.59 12.61 14.68
CA GLY A 94 -0.45 13.95 14.09
C GLY A 94 -1.76 14.73 13.91
N PRO A 95 -1.73 15.83 13.12
CA PRO A 95 -2.84 16.78 12.98
C PRO A 95 -4.14 16.19 12.43
N GLN A 96 -4.05 15.15 11.60
CA GLN A 96 -5.19 14.44 11.04
C GLN A 96 -5.19 12.97 11.50
N VAL A 97 -6.37 12.40 11.71
CA VAL A 97 -6.47 10.98 12.10
C VAL A 97 -6.38 10.10 10.85
N ASN A 98 -5.39 9.21 10.81
CA ASN A 98 -5.25 8.23 9.75
C ASN A 98 -6.50 7.31 9.68
N PRO A 99 -7.18 7.20 8.52
CA PRO A 99 -8.42 6.41 8.40
C PRO A 99 -8.18 4.91 8.62
N ILE A 100 -6.98 4.40 8.35
CA ILE A 100 -6.64 3.00 8.62
C ILE A 100 -6.46 2.75 10.12
N TRP A 101 -5.92 3.72 10.87
CA TRP A 101 -5.79 3.66 12.32
C TRP A 101 -7.15 3.55 13.02
N ILE A 102 -8.16 4.29 12.54
CA ILE A 102 -9.55 4.17 13.03
C ILE A 102 -10.07 2.74 12.87
N MET A 103 -9.84 2.13 11.70
CA MET A 103 -10.32 0.76 11.43
C MET A 103 -9.53 -0.31 12.21
N ALA A 104 -8.21 -0.18 12.31
CA ALA A 104 -7.37 -1.09 13.09
C ALA A 104 -7.76 -1.11 14.58
N ASN A 105 -7.99 0.08 15.17
CA ASN A 105 -8.46 0.21 16.54
C ASN A 105 -9.88 -0.34 16.73
N LYS A 106 -10.79 -0.07 15.79
CA LYS A 106 -12.17 -0.60 15.85
C LYS A 106 -12.21 -2.13 15.80
N LEU A 107 -11.29 -2.75 15.07
CA LEU A 107 -11.07 -4.21 15.04
C LEU A 107 -10.27 -4.73 16.23
N ARG A 108 -9.67 -3.84 17.03
CA ARG A 108 -8.70 -4.16 18.09
C ARG A 108 -7.60 -5.09 17.57
N LEU A 109 -6.99 -4.76 16.44
CA LEU A 109 -5.85 -5.52 15.93
C LEU A 109 -4.66 -5.39 16.90
N LYS A 110 -4.00 -6.51 17.21
CA LYS A 110 -2.75 -6.50 17.97
C LYS A 110 -1.70 -5.76 17.15
N SER A 111 -1.28 -4.58 17.63
CA SER A 111 -0.28 -3.75 16.98
C SER A 111 0.66 -3.10 17.98
N PHE A 112 1.90 -2.85 17.56
CA PHE A 112 2.98 -2.38 18.42
C PHE A 112 3.65 -1.13 17.85
N LEU A 113 3.91 -0.13 18.69
CA LEU A 113 4.68 1.04 18.29
C LEU A 113 6.12 0.63 17.98
N SER A 114 6.58 0.93 16.76
CA SER A 114 7.97 0.71 16.36
C SER A 114 8.85 1.82 16.94
N ASN A 115 9.87 1.45 17.72
CA ASN A 115 10.82 2.41 18.28
C ASN A 115 12.19 2.27 17.60
N PHE A 116 12.54 3.26 16.79
CA PHE A 116 13.81 3.30 16.05
C PHE A 116 14.95 4.04 16.77
N GLN A 117 14.73 4.58 17.99
CA GLN A 117 15.71 5.45 18.69
C GLN A 117 17.10 4.82 18.90
N ASN A 118 17.19 3.49 18.94
CA ASN A 118 18.44 2.75 19.19
C ASN A 118 19.08 2.16 17.91
N ILE A 119 18.57 2.52 16.72
CA ILE A 119 19.04 1.96 15.43
C ILE A 119 20.52 2.22 15.18
N SER A 120 21.03 3.37 15.64
CA SER A 120 22.45 3.74 15.58
C SER A 120 23.33 2.80 16.42
N SER A 121 22.98 2.59 17.69
CA SER A 121 23.66 1.67 18.61
C SER A 121 23.53 0.19 18.18
N ASN A 122 22.54 -0.14 17.32
CA ASN A 122 22.33 -1.46 16.73
C ASN A 122 22.84 -1.59 15.29
N THR A 123 23.78 -0.75 14.83
CA THR A 123 24.34 -0.87 13.47
C THR A 123 25.57 -1.80 13.46
N TYR A 124 25.48 -2.93 12.76
CA TYR A 124 26.53 -3.93 12.62
C TYR A 124 27.51 -3.59 11.50
N LYS A 125 28.79 -3.87 11.75
CA LYS A 125 29.88 -3.81 10.76
C LYS A 125 29.73 -4.94 9.72
N PRO A 126 30.43 -4.86 8.57
CA PRO A 126 30.52 -5.96 7.61
C PRO A 126 30.97 -7.29 8.24
N VAL A 127 31.87 -7.22 9.23
CA VAL A 127 32.30 -8.31 10.11
C VAL A 127 32.59 -7.76 11.51
N GLY A 128 32.24 -8.50 12.56
CA GLY A 128 32.74 -8.24 13.92
C GLY A 128 31.86 -7.35 14.79
N GLY A 129 30.55 -7.63 14.83
CA GLY A 129 29.61 -6.98 15.74
C GLY A 129 29.27 -5.53 15.38
N VAL A 130 28.76 -4.77 16.36
CA VAL A 130 28.31 -3.39 16.18
C VAL A 130 29.46 -2.38 15.99
N TYR A 131 29.15 -1.25 15.36
CA TYR A 131 29.98 -0.05 15.43
C TYR A 131 30.07 0.49 16.85
N GLU A 132 31.12 1.26 17.13
CA GLU A 132 31.17 2.04 18.36
C GLU A 132 30.04 3.08 18.33
N GLU A 133 29.28 3.19 19.42
CA GLU A 133 28.11 4.07 19.51
C GLU A 133 28.44 5.52 19.16
N SER A 134 29.59 6.03 19.57
CA SER A 134 30.03 7.40 19.26
C SER A 134 30.19 7.65 17.76
N VAL A 135 30.68 6.64 17.03
CA VAL A 135 30.92 6.68 15.57
C VAL A 135 29.61 6.52 14.83
N ALA A 136 28.77 5.57 15.24
CA ALA A 136 27.46 5.35 14.63
C ALA A 136 26.54 6.56 14.82
N ARG A 137 26.37 7.05 16.06
CA ARG A 137 25.55 8.24 16.35
C ARG A 137 25.99 9.44 15.55
N LYS A 138 27.30 9.73 15.47
CA LYS A 138 27.81 10.85 14.68
C LYS A 138 27.52 10.71 13.17
N ALA A 139 27.55 9.49 12.62
CA ALA A 139 27.19 9.25 11.23
C ALA A 139 25.68 9.45 10.97
N PHE A 140 24.83 9.05 11.92
CA PHE A 140 23.38 9.32 11.89
C PHE A 140 23.09 10.83 11.96
N GLU A 141 23.68 11.55 12.92
CA GLU A 141 23.51 13.01 13.07
C GLU A 141 23.87 13.79 11.80
N VAL A 142 24.93 13.38 11.10
CA VAL A 142 25.31 13.97 9.80
C VAL A 142 24.27 13.65 8.71
N ALA A 143 23.74 12.43 8.65
CA ALA A 143 22.75 12.04 7.67
C ALA A 143 21.38 12.71 7.92
N GLU A 144 20.98 12.86 9.19
CA GLU A 144 19.76 13.56 9.61
C GLU A 144 19.83 15.05 9.21
N GLN A 145 20.94 15.74 9.47
CA GLN A 145 21.18 17.12 8.99
C GLN A 145 21.12 17.27 7.46
N VAL A 146 21.43 16.20 6.71
CA VAL A 146 21.30 16.18 5.25
C VAL A 146 19.84 16.00 4.81
N VAL A 147 19.03 15.24 5.55
CA VAL A 147 17.57 15.11 5.33
C VAL A 147 16.84 16.41 5.69
N GLU A 148 17.22 17.07 6.78
CA GLU A 148 16.72 18.41 7.15
C GLU A 148 17.00 19.42 6.05
N PHE A 149 18.27 19.51 5.60
CA PHE A 149 18.65 20.36 4.47
C PHE A 149 17.89 20.00 3.17
N GLY A 150 17.68 18.71 2.88
CA GLY A 150 16.86 18.26 1.76
C GLY A 150 15.40 18.75 1.86
N THR A 151 14.86 18.80 3.08
CA THR A 151 13.53 19.35 3.37
C THR A 151 13.45 20.86 3.14
N GLU A 152 14.51 21.61 3.50
CA GLU A 152 14.62 23.04 3.20
C GLU A 152 14.70 23.30 1.70
N VAL A 153 15.55 22.57 0.98
CA VAL A 153 15.68 22.66 -0.49
C VAL A 153 14.35 22.35 -1.17
N SER A 154 13.64 21.30 -0.75
CA SER A 154 12.32 20.95 -1.29
C SER A 154 11.31 22.11 -1.16
N LYS A 155 11.25 22.74 0.02
CA LYS A 155 10.38 23.90 0.28
C LYS A 155 10.75 25.10 -0.59
N ASP A 156 12.04 25.36 -0.79
CA ASP A 156 12.52 26.46 -1.64
C ASP A 156 12.21 26.22 -3.14
N LEU A 157 12.43 25.01 -3.64
CA LEU A 157 12.05 24.59 -5.00
C LEU A 157 10.54 24.77 -5.23
N ALA A 158 9.71 24.32 -4.28
CA ALA A 158 8.26 24.49 -4.32
C ALA A 158 7.85 25.97 -4.36
N ALA A 159 8.39 26.80 -3.45
CA ALA A 159 8.07 28.22 -3.34
C ALA A 159 8.47 29.01 -4.60
N ARG A 160 9.63 28.68 -5.18
CA ARG A 160 10.16 29.33 -6.40
C ARG A 160 9.64 28.72 -7.70
N LYS A 161 8.85 27.64 -7.64
CA LYS A 161 8.37 26.86 -8.79
C LYS A 161 9.51 26.36 -9.69
N GLN A 162 10.62 25.97 -9.09
CA GLN A 162 11.77 25.42 -9.81
C GLN A 162 11.54 23.95 -10.21
N PRO A 163 12.28 23.43 -11.20
CA PRO A 163 12.27 22.01 -11.53
C PRO A 163 12.66 21.14 -10.33
N ASP A 164 12.04 19.96 -10.25
CA ASP A 164 12.34 18.95 -9.25
C ASP A 164 13.74 18.32 -9.47
N ILE A 165 14.29 17.76 -8.39
CA ILE A 165 15.61 17.09 -8.35
C ILE A 165 15.49 15.77 -7.60
N SER A 166 16.49 14.88 -7.72
CA SER A 166 16.53 13.65 -6.91
C SER A 166 16.94 13.94 -5.47
N ILE A 167 16.60 13.06 -4.54
CA ILE A 167 17.11 13.13 -3.15
C ILE A 167 18.66 13.09 -3.15
N LEU A 168 19.28 12.28 -4.03
CA LEU A 168 20.74 12.28 -4.20
C LEU A 168 21.29 13.65 -4.62
N THR A 169 20.51 14.45 -5.35
CA THR A 169 20.94 15.78 -5.77
C THR A 169 20.99 16.75 -4.59
N SER A 170 20.03 16.73 -3.66
CA SER A 170 20.09 17.56 -2.45
C SER A 170 21.18 17.09 -1.48
N GLN A 171 21.41 15.78 -1.35
CA GLN A 171 22.56 15.23 -0.63
C GLN A 171 23.88 15.81 -1.18
N ARG A 172 24.06 15.83 -2.50
CA ARG A 172 25.24 16.40 -3.16
C ARG A 172 25.37 17.91 -2.99
N LEU A 173 24.26 18.66 -2.98
CA LEU A 173 24.26 20.10 -2.66
C LEU A 173 24.75 20.37 -1.22
N LYS A 174 24.57 19.43 -0.30
CA LYS A 174 25.14 19.46 1.07
C LYS A 174 26.58 18.93 1.15
N ASN A 175 27.20 18.57 0.02
CA ASN A 175 28.47 17.83 -0.09
C ASN A 175 28.47 16.46 0.61
N TYR A 176 27.31 15.84 0.79
CA TYR A 176 27.19 14.50 1.34
C TYR A 176 27.28 13.44 0.24
N PHE A 177 28.15 12.45 0.47
CA PHE A 177 28.39 11.32 -0.44
C PHE A 177 28.60 10.07 0.43
N PRO A 178 27.59 9.20 0.62
CA PRO A 178 27.78 8.00 1.42
C PRO A 178 28.76 7.07 0.71
N LYS A 179 29.95 6.86 1.31
CA LYS A 179 31.08 6.11 0.71
C LYS A 179 31.46 4.89 1.53
N THR A 180 31.33 4.96 2.85
CA THR A 180 31.61 3.86 3.75
C THR A 180 30.39 2.93 3.86
N PRO A 181 30.58 1.65 4.23
CA PRO A 181 29.47 0.73 4.52
C PRO A 181 28.46 1.28 5.53
N LEU A 182 28.94 2.05 6.53
CA LEU A 182 28.12 2.69 7.55
C LEU A 182 27.23 3.79 6.95
N GLU A 183 27.80 4.74 6.22
CA GLU A 183 27.03 5.82 5.59
C GLU A 183 26.03 5.26 4.55
N MET A 184 26.40 4.21 3.81
CA MET A 184 25.53 3.58 2.82
C MET A 184 24.33 2.85 3.43
N VAL A 185 24.48 2.22 4.61
CA VAL A 185 23.34 1.58 5.29
C VAL A 185 22.42 2.59 5.99
N ILE A 186 22.99 3.68 6.51
CA ILE A 186 22.21 4.81 7.06
C ILE A 186 21.40 5.49 5.94
N ASP A 187 22.03 5.77 4.80
CA ASP A 187 21.38 6.33 3.61
C ASP A 187 20.28 5.41 3.05
N TYR A 188 20.49 4.08 3.06
CA TYR A 188 19.44 3.11 2.73
C TYR A 188 18.27 3.16 3.74
N TYR A 189 18.57 3.20 5.04
CA TYR A 189 17.56 3.25 6.10
C TYR A 189 16.70 4.51 6.02
N LEU A 190 17.29 5.67 5.74
CA LEU A 190 16.58 6.95 5.65
C LEU A 190 15.82 7.17 4.32
N CYS A 191 16.04 6.35 3.29
CA CYS A 191 15.45 6.54 1.96
C CYS A 191 14.77 5.28 1.40
N ASP A 192 15.54 4.24 1.10
CA ASP A 192 15.08 3.03 0.42
C ASP A 192 14.16 2.18 1.30
N PHE A 193 14.34 2.20 2.63
CA PHE A 193 13.46 1.47 3.54
C PHE A 193 12.00 1.96 3.47
N GLU A 194 11.77 3.24 3.19
CA GLU A 194 10.42 3.79 2.94
C GLU A 194 10.08 3.75 1.44
N SER A 195 10.97 4.25 0.57
CA SER A 195 10.68 4.46 -0.86
C SER A 195 10.75 3.19 -1.72
N ALA A 196 11.39 2.12 -1.22
CA ALA A 196 11.75 0.90 -1.96
C ALA A 196 12.62 1.12 -3.22
N GLU A 197 13.22 2.31 -3.37
CA GLU A 197 14.12 2.71 -4.46
C GLU A 197 15.16 3.72 -3.92
N PRO A 198 16.35 3.82 -4.56
CA PRO A 198 17.45 4.63 -4.06
C PRO A 198 17.25 6.15 -4.24
N PRO A 199 17.96 6.99 -3.47
CA PRO A 199 17.88 8.47 -3.52
C PRO A 199 18.08 9.09 -4.91
N ARG A 200 18.76 8.38 -5.82
CA ARG A 200 18.98 8.80 -7.22
C ARG A 200 17.72 8.72 -8.09
N ALA A 201 16.78 7.85 -7.75
CA ALA A 201 15.55 7.62 -8.50
C ALA A 201 14.40 8.46 -7.93
N THR A 202 14.29 8.55 -6.61
CA THR A 202 13.18 9.23 -5.92
C THR A 202 13.24 10.75 -6.08
N SER A 203 12.09 11.34 -6.42
CA SER A 203 11.85 12.79 -6.50
C SER A 203 12.02 13.43 -5.11
N LEU A 204 12.70 14.57 -5.00
CA LEU A 204 12.77 15.30 -3.74
C LEU A 204 11.44 16.00 -3.44
N LEU A 205 10.92 16.77 -4.41
CA LEU A 205 9.79 17.68 -4.23
C LEU A 205 8.51 16.96 -3.79
N ASN A 206 8.27 15.76 -4.32
CA ASN A 206 7.03 15.01 -4.10
C ASN A 206 7.13 13.97 -2.96
N SER A 207 8.32 13.76 -2.37
CA SER A 207 8.57 12.75 -1.34
C SER A 207 9.13 13.32 -0.02
N VAL A 208 9.72 14.51 -0.03
CA VAL A 208 10.36 15.14 1.15
C VAL A 208 9.78 16.55 1.37
N PRO A 209 9.14 16.84 2.51
CA PRO A 209 8.77 15.91 3.58
C PRO A 209 7.64 14.98 3.14
N SER A 210 7.58 13.78 3.72
CA SER A 210 6.52 12.82 3.41
C SER A 210 5.16 13.34 3.89
N SER A 211 4.21 13.42 2.97
CA SER A 211 2.84 13.84 3.27
C SER A 211 2.11 12.89 4.23
N THR A 212 2.52 11.62 4.32
CA THR A 212 1.94 10.66 5.29
C THR A 212 2.25 11.11 6.72
N TYR A 213 3.54 11.30 7.01
CA TYR A 213 4.01 11.67 8.34
C TYR A 213 3.61 13.11 8.70
N SER A 214 3.78 14.06 7.77
CA SER A 214 3.37 15.46 7.96
C SER A 214 1.87 15.66 8.26
N ASN A 215 1.00 14.82 7.70
CA ASN A 215 -0.46 14.92 7.93
C ASN A 215 -0.94 14.09 9.13
N PHE A 216 -0.41 12.87 9.30
CA PHE A 216 -0.97 11.88 10.22
C PHE A 216 -0.10 11.61 11.46
N GLY A 217 1.11 12.18 11.54
CA GLY A 217 2.06 12.08 12.65
C GLY A 217 3.23 11.15 12.37
N GLU A 218 4.24 11.13 13.23
CA GLU A 218 5.48 10.36 13.00
C GLU A 218 5.37 8.89 13.45
N ASP A 219 4.43 8.54 14.33
CA ASP A 219 4.32 7.19 14.88
C ASP A 219 3.94 6.17 13.79
N SER A 220 4.52 4.97 13.89
CA SER A 220 4.21 3.83 13.02
C SER A 220 3.96 2.57 13.85
N TYR A 221 2.79 1.95 13.66
CA TYR A 221 2.36 0.79 14.43
C TYR A 221 2.42 -0.51 13.60
N PHE A 222 3.31 -1.42 13.98
CA PHE A 222 3.45 -2.76 13.37
C PHE A 222 2.28 -3.66 13.75
N VAL A 223 1.52 -4.14 12.78
CA VAL A 223 0.39 -5.05 12.98
C VAL A 223 0.88 -6.50 13.05
N ALA A 224 0.65 -7.16 14.18
CA ALA A 224 1.06 -8.55 14.44
C ALA A 224 -0.08 -9.35 15.06
N ASP A 225 -1.22 -9.37 14.36
CA ASP A 225 -2.44 -10.04 14.78
C ASP A 225 -2.63 -11.36 14.01
N PRO A 226 -3.01 -12.49 14.63
CA PRO A 226 -3.28 -13.74 13.92
C PRO A 226 -4.40 -13.65 12.85
N ARG A 227 -5.30 -12.67 12.97
CA ARG A 227 -6.31 -12.37 11.94
C ARG A 227 -5.67 -11.72 10.70
N GLY A 228 -4.52 -11.09 10.85
CA GLY A 228 -3.75 -10.39 9.82
C GLY A 228 -4.31 -9.01 9.48
N TYR A 229 -3.47 -8.13 8.95
CA TYR A 229 -3.80 -6.75 8.60
C TYR A 229 -4.86 -6.69 7.48
N GLU A 230 -4.92 -7.71 6.62
CA GLU A 230 -6.00 -7.94 5.65
C GLU A 230 -7.42 -7.89 6.27
N SER A 231 -7.55 -8.12 7.58
CA SER A 231 -8.79 -7.95 8.36
C SER A 231 -9.44 -6.57 8.16
N VAL A 232 -8.66 -5.52 7.89
CA VAL A 232 -9.20 -4.19 7.57
C VAL A 232 -9.98 -4.21 6.25
N VAL A 233 -9.48 -4.92 5.23
CA VAL A 233 -10.17 -5.05 3.93
C VAL A 233 -11.43 -5.91 4.09
N HIS A 234 -11.36 -7.00 4.85
CA HIS A 234 -12.52 -7.81 5.21
C HIS A 234 -13.59 -6.98 5.95
N TYR A 235 -13.19 -6.16 6.92
CA TYR A 235 -14.08 -5.28 7.66
C TYR A 235 -14.81 -4.25 6.78
N VAL A 236 -14.12 -3.68 5.78
CA VAL A 236 -14.75 -2.77 4.81
C VAL A 236 -15.72 -3.54 3.90
N ALA A 237 -15.35 -4.74 3.44
CA ALA A 237 -16.20 -5.58 2.59
C ALA A 237 -17.51 -6.03 3.29
N GLN A 238 -17.41 -6.50 4.53
CA GLN A 238 -18.54 -6.98 5.34
C GLN A 238 -19.58 -5.91 5.68
N GLN A 239 -19.28 -4.62 5.49
CA GLN A 239 -20.26 -3.54 5.69
C GLN A 239 -21.28 -3.40 4.55
N PHE A 240 -21.03 -4.01 3.39
CA PHE A 240 -21.93 -3.88 2.24
C PHE A 240 -22.12 -5.16 1.42
N LEU A 241 -21.29 -6.18 1.59
CA LEU A 241 -21.44 -7.51 1.00
C LEU A 241 -22.05 -8.49 2.02
N THR A 242 -22.94 -9.37 1.57
CA THR A 242 -23.53 -10.40 2.42
C THR A 242 -22.52 -11.46 2.86
N THR A 243 -22.68 -11.93 4.09
CA THR A 243 -21.87 -12.99 4.72
C THR A 243 -22.72 -14.15 5.20
N ASN A 244 -22.12 -15.33 5.31
CA ASN A 244 -22.71 -16.45 6.05
C ASN A 244 -22.50 -16.31 7.57
N ALA A 245 -23.05 -17.25 8.35
CA ALA A 245 -22.93 -17.27 9.81
C ALA A 245 -21.49 -17.39 10.34
N ALA A 246 -20.54 -17.86 9.51
CA ALA A 246 -19.11 -17.92 9.82
C ALA A 246 -18.35 -16.62 9.44
N GLY A 247 -19.05 -15.57 9.02
CA GLY A 247 -18.46 -14.29 8.61
C GLY A 247 -17.77 -14.30 7.25
N GLN A 248 -17.82 -15.42 6.51
CA GLN A 248 -17.29 -15.53 5.16
C GLN A 248 -18.19 -14.78 4.19
N ILE A 249 -17.61 -14.01 3.27
CA ILE A 249 -18.37 -13.27 2.26
C ILE A 249 -18.91 -14.25 1.23
N THR A 250 -20.23 -14.25 1.06
CA THR A 250 -20.97 -15.13 0.14
C THR A 250 -21.76 -14.34 -0.91
N ASP A 251 -21.52 -13.03 -0.99
CA ASP A 251 -22.23 -12.13 -1.89
C ASP A 251 -21.91 -12.42 -3.37
N PRO A 252 -22.91 -12.69 -4.23
CA PRO A 252 -22.67 -13.01 -5.63
C PRO A 252 -22.09 -11.85 -6.45
N ARG A 253 -22.06 -10.63 -5.89
CA ARG A 253 -21.36 -9.47 -6.46
C ARG A 253 -19.85 -9.57 -6.34
N LEU A 254 -19.29 -10.45 -5.51
CA LEU A 254 -17.85 -10.70 -5.43
C LEU A 254 -17.52 -12.03 -6.12
N GLN A 255 -16.75 -11.99 -7.21
CA GLN A 255 -16.30 -13.17 -7.93
C GLN A 255 -14.77 -13.29 -7.87
N LEU A 256 -14.31 -14.26 -7.10
CA LEU A 256 -12.92 -14.66 -6.97
C LEU A 256 -12.49 -15.56 -8.15
N LYS A 257 -11.19 -15.69 -8.39
CA LYS A 257 -10.59 -16.43 -9.52
C LYS A 257 -11.05 -15.91 -10.90
N LYS A 258 -11.39 -14.62 -11.01
CA LYS A 258 -11.79 -13.92 -12.24
C LYS A 258 -10.68 -13.01 -12.71
N VAL A 259 -9.68 -13.60 -13.35
CA VAL A 259 -8.57 -12.87 -14.01
C VAL A 259 -9.13 -12.10 -15.20
N VAL A 260 -9.20 -10.77 -15.12
CA VAL A 260 -9.58 -9.91 -16.25
C VAL A 260 -8.41 -9.81 -17.23
N THR A 261 -8.69 -10.02 -18.52
CA THR A 261 -7.68 -9.98 -19.59
C THR A 261 -7.98 -8.94 -20.66
N GLU A 262 -9.22 -8.46 -20.75
CA GLU A 262 -9.66 -7.49 -21.76
C GLU A 262 -10.72 -6.53 -21.21
N ILE A 263 -10.61 -5.26 -21.53
CA ILE A 263 -11.60 -4.21 -21.25
C ILE A 263 -11.91 -3.47 -22.56
N SER A 264 -13.08 -3.77 -23.12
CA SER A 264 -13.61 -3.18 -24.34
C SER A 264 -14.66 -2.12 -24.00
N ARG A 265 -14.60 -0.92 -24.59
CA ARG A 265 -15.52 0.20 -24.34
C ARG A 265 -16.21 0.69 -25.60
N SER A 266 -17.47 1.07 -25.46
CA SER A 266 -18.30 1.70 -26.49
C SER A 266 -19.10 2.88 -25.91
N PRO A 267 -19.81 3.68 -26.73
CA PRO A 267 -20.78 4.67 -26.23
C PRO A 267 -21.94 4.07 -25.41
N ARG A 268 -22.14 2.75 -25.43
CA ARG A 268 -23.17 2.03 -24.67
C ARG A 268 -22.66 1.42 -23.36
N GLY A 269 -21.45 1.77 -22.93
CA GLY A 269 -20.79 1.22 -21.73
C GLY A 269 -19.62 0.30 -22.05
N VAL A 270 -19.32 -0.61 -21.13
CA VAL A 270 -18.12 -1.46 -21.13
C VAL A 270 -18.44 -2.96 -21.18
N ALA A 271 -17.52 -3.72 -21.75
CA ALA A 271 -17.45 -5.17 -21.71
C ALA A 271 -16.09 -5.57 -21.12
N VAL A 272 -16.11 -6.43 -20.10
CA VAL A 272 -14.92 -6.92 -19.39
C VAL A 272 -14.85 -8.42 -19.58
N LYS A 273 -13.77 -8.91 -20.19
CA LYS A 273 -13.56 -10.33 -20.45
C LYS A 273 -12.55 -10.92 -19.47
N THR A 274 -12.85 -12.11 -18.98
CA THR A 274 -11.98 -12.88 -18.09
C THR A 274 -11.27 -14.04 -18.82
N GLU A 275 -10.20 -14.54 -18.22
CA GLU A 275 -9.33 -15.60 -18.75
C GLU A 275 -10.07 -16.92 -19.00
N ASP A 276 -11.17 -17.16 -18.28
CA ASP A 276 -12.11 -18.28 -18.47
C ASP A 276 -13.11 -18.07 -19.62
N GLY A 277 -13.00 -16.97 -20.37
CA GLY A 277 -13.82 -16.64 -21.53
C GLY A 277 -15.14 -15.93 -21.23
N LEU A 278 -15.52 -15.74 -19.96
CA LEU A 278 -16.75 -15.01 -19.63
C LEU A 278 -16.64 -13.52 -19.99
N VAL A 279 -17.78 -12.91 -20.32
CA VAL A 279 -17.88 -11.48 -20.66
C VAL A 279 -18.96 -10.82 -19.80
N HIS A 280 -18.52 -9.88 -18.95
CA HIS A 280 -19.38 -9.09 -18.09
C HIS A 280 -19.62 -7.71 -18.71
N ARG A 281 -20.83 -7.16 -18.59
CA ARG A 281 -21.18 -5.85 -19.17
C ARG A 281 -21.73 -4.90 -18.11
N ALA A 282 -21.32 -3.65 -18.19
CA ALA A 282 -21.75 -2.58 -17.28
C ALA A 282 -21.72 -1.21 -17.96
N ASP A 283 -22.25 -0.19 -17.29
CA ASP A 283 -22.18 1.20 -17.75
C ASP A 283 -20.76 1.77 -17.52
N TYR A 284 -20.10 1.38 -16.43
CA TYR A 284 -18.75 1.79 -16.05
C TYR A 284 -17.86 0.63 -15.58
N VAL A 285 -16.54 0.83 -15.65
CA VAL A 285 -15.53 -0.02 -15.01
C VAL A 285 -14.58 0.83 -14.16
N ILE A 286 -14.25 0.34 -12.97
CA ILE A 286 -13.16 0.85 -12.12
C ILE A 286 -12.04 -0.19 -12.15
N VAL A 287 -10.83 0.24 -12.49
CA VAL A 287 -9.65 -0.63 -12.53
C VAL A 287 -8.80 -0.31 -11.30
N SER A 288 -8.65 -1.29 -10.40
CA SER A 288 -7.93 -1.12 -9.10
C SER A 288 -6.72 -2.04 -8.95
N VAL A 289 -6.29 -2.68 -10.04
CA VAL A 289 -5.03 -3.44 -10.13
C VAL A 289 -3.82 -2.52 -9.89
N SER A 290 -2.65 -3.11 -9.62
CA SER A 290 -1.43 -2.32 -9.39
C SER A 290 -0.97 -1.59 -10.65
N LEU A 291 -0.13 -0.57 -10.45
CA LEU A 291 0.61 0.09 -11.52
C LEU A 291 1.42 -0.91 -12.35
N GLY A 292 2.16 -1.82 -11.70
CA GLY A 292 2.92 -2.86 -12.37
C GLY A 292 2.07 -3.76 -13.28
N VAL A 293 0.82 -4.09 -12.91
CA VAL A 293 -0.10 -4.85 -13.78
C VAL A 293 -0.48 -4.06 -15.02
N LEU A 294 -0.69 -2.74 -14.90
CA LEU A 294 -0.98 -1.87 -16.04
C LEU A 294 0.23 -1.73 -16.99
N GLN A 295 1.44 -1.65 -16.44
CA GLN A 295 2.70 -1.61 -17.19
C GLN A 295 3.07 -2.94 -17.88
N ASN A 296 2.50 -4.08 -17.42
CA ASN A 296 2.86 -5.43 -17.91
C ASN A 296 1.81 -6.05 -18.85
N ASN A 297 0.90 -5.25 -19.43
CA ASN A 297 -0.03 -5.67 -20.50
C ASN A 297 -0.93 -6.89 -20.19
N LEU A 298 -1.18 -7.23 -18.92
CA LEU A 298 -2.09 -8.32 -18.53
C LEU A 298 -3.54 -8.04 -19.00
N ILE A 299 -3.94 -6.76 -19.00
CA ILE A 299 -5.25 -6.30 -19.43
C ILE A 299 -5.11 -5.54 -20.75
N LYS A 300 -5.71 -6.05 -21.82
CA LYS A 300 -5.81 -5.34 -23.11
C LYS A 300 -6.98 -4.36 -23.06
N PHE A 301 -6.76 -3.12 -23.51
CA PHE A 301 -7.79 -2.09 -23.58
C PHE A 301 -8.20 -1.85 -25.04
N HIS A 302 -9.50 -1.82 -25.32
CA HIS A 302 -10.05 -1.53 -26.64
C HIS A 302 -11.12 -0.42 -26.58
N PRO A 303 -10.93 0.74 -27.26
CA PRO A 303 -9.67 1.17 -27.87
C PRO A 303 -8.54 1.25 -26.83
N SER A 304 -7.29 1.25 -27.30
CA SER A 304 -6.11 1.43 -26.45
C SER A 304 -6.24 2.68 -25.58
N LEU A 305 -5.60 2.67 -24.40
CA LEU A 305 -5.50 3.86 -23.58
C LEU A 305 -4.83 4.99 -24.39
N PRO A 306 -5.27 6.25 -24.24
CA PRO A 306 -4.68 7.35 -24.99
C PRO A 306 -3.22 7.54 -24.58
N GLN A 307 -2.38 8.01 -25.52
CA GLN A 307 -0.92 8.07 -25.34
C GLN A 307 -0.49 8.79 -24.04
N TRP A 308 -1.15 9.89 -23.66
CA TRP A 308 -0.87 10.60 -22.41
C TRP A 308 -1.05 9.72 -21.16
N LYS A 309 -2.02 8.80 -21.18
CA LYS A 309 -2.30 7.87 -20.07
C LYS A 309 -1.22 6.78 -19.99
N ILE A 310 -0.78 6.27 -21.14
CA ILE A 310 0.30 5.29 -21.24
C ILE A 310 1.61 5.90 -20.73
N LEU A 311 1.98 7.08 -21.23
CA LEU A 311 3.17 7.82 -20.76
C LEU A 311 3.12 8.07 -19.24
N ALA A 312 1.98 8.50 -18.70
CA ALA A 312 1.83 8.72 -17.26
C ALA A 312 1.95 7.42 -16.43
N LEU A 313 1.54 6.28 -16.96
CA LEU A 313 1.71 4.97 -16.33
C LEU A 313 3.18 4.50 -16.39
N ASP A 314 3.80 4.55 -17.57
CA ASP A 314 5.13 4.00 -17.80
C ASP A 314 6.25 4.85 -17.18
N GLN A 315 6.01 6.14 -16.94
CA GLN A 315 6.95 7.05 -16.27
C GLN A 315 6.93 6.96 -14.73
N PHE A 316 5.93 6.31 -14.12
CA PHE A 316 5.84 6.20 -12.66
C PHE A 316 6.38 4.86 -12.19
N ASN A 317 7.09 4.82 -11.07
CA ASN A 317 7.79 3.61 -10.67
C ASN A 317 6.88 2.66 -9.87
N MET A 318 6.93 1.37 -10.21
CA MET A 318 6.40 0.29 -9.37
C MET A 318 7.58 -0.37 -8.65
N ALA A 319 7.87 0.14 -7.45
CA ALA A 319 8.95 -0.31 -6.58
C ALA A 319 8.68 -1.70 -5.98
N ILE A 320 9.74 -2.32 -5.47
CA ILE A 320 9.72 -3.68 -4.93
C ILE A 320 10.40 -3.70 -3.56
N TYR A 321 9.71 -4.33 -2.60
CA TYR A 321 10.07 -4.42 -1.19
C TYR A 321 9.80 -5.84 -0.72
N THR A 322 10.83 -6.52 -0.22
CA THR A 322 10.80 -7.95 0.11
C THR A 322 11.19 -8.18 1.57
N LYS A 323 10.24 -8.69 2.37
CA LYS A 323 10.43 -9.10 3.77
C LYS A 323 10.75 -10.59 3.81
N ILE A 324 12.01 -10.95 4.02
CA ILE A 324 12.45 -12.36 4.05
C ILE A 324 12.45 -12.84 5.50
N PHE A 325 11.53 -13.74 5.83
CA PHE A 325 11.41 -14.29 7.19
C PHE A 325 12.27 -15.55 7.34
N LEU A 326 12.87 -15.72 8.52
CA LEU A 326 13.68 -16.90 8.88
C LEU A 326 13.28 -17.41 10.27
N LYS A 327 13.14 -18.72 10.40
CA LYS A 327 12.91 -19.43 11.67
C LYS A 327 14.22 -20.02 12.15
N PHE A 328 14.48 -19.93 13.45
CA PHE A 328 15.64 -20.56 14.10
C PHE A 328 15.20 -21.52 15.22
N PRO A 329 16.02 -22.54 15.54
CA PRO A 329 15.72 -23.46 16.63
C PRO A 329 15.83 -22.79 18.01
N TYR A 330 16.69 -21.77 18.13
CA TYR A 330 16.82 -20.91 19.30
C TYR A 330 17.34 -19.52 18.88
N LYS A 331 16.97 -18.49 19.63
CA LYS A 331 17.48 -17.13 19.50
C LYS A 331 18.99 -17.07 19.78
N PHE A 332 19.72 -16.32 18.95
CA PHE A 332 21.15 -16.01 19.11
C PHE A 332 21.47 -14.51 19.01
N TRP A 333 20.48 -13.67 18.71
CA TRP A 333 20.60 -12.21 18.64
C TRP A 333 20.29 -11.56 20.00
N PRO A 334 20.79 -10.33 20.27
CA PRO A 334 20.40 -9.54 21.43
C PRO A 334 18.88 -9.34 21.50
N SER A 335 18.31 -9.46 22.70
CA SER A 335 16.90 -9.15 22.95
C SER A 335 16.74 -8.35 24.23
N GLY A 336 15.95 -7.29 24.15
CA GLY A 336 15.65 -6.40 25.26
C GLY A 336 14.98 -5.13 24.76
N ASN A 337 14.86 -4.11 25.62
CA ASN A 337 14.39 -2.82 25.17
C ASN A 337 15.36 -2.23 24.13
N GLY A 338 14.84 -1.67 23.05
CA GLY A 338 15.63 -1.03 22.00
C GLY A 338 16.34 -1.97 21.02
N THR A 339 16.31 -3.30 21.16
CA THR A 339 17.04 -4.23 20.26
C THR A 339 16.26 -4.66 19.02
N GLU A 340 14.98 -4.27 18.91
CA GLU A 340 14.02 -4.76 17.90
C GLU A 340 14.53 -4.63 16.46
N PHE A 341 15.11 -3.47 16.14
CA PHE A 341 15.61 -3.12 14.81
C PHE A 341 17.14 -2.99 14.82
N PHE A 342 17.78 -3.53 13.80
CA PHE A 342 19.22 -3.44 13.61
C PHE A 342 19.61 -3.33 12.14
N LEU A 343 20.76 -2.70 11.86
CA LEU A 343 21.28 -2.51 10.52
C LEU A 343 22.51 -3.38 10.26
N TYR A 344 22.74 -3.76 9.00
CA TYR A 344 23.97 -4.41 8.56
C TYR A 344 24.68 -3.55 7.50
N ALA A 345 25.82 -2.98 7.89
CA ALA A 345 26.68 -2.26 6.98
C ALA A 345 27.44 -3.22 6.05
N HIS A 346 27.39 -2.97 4.74
CA HIS A 346 28.04 -3.81 3.75
C HIS A 346 28.62 -2.96 2.60
N GLU A 347 29.67 -3.44 1.93
CA GLU A 347 30.34 -2.73 0.83
C GLU A 347 29.42 -2.57 -0.41
N LYS A 348 28.53 -3.55 -0.61
CA LYS A 348 27.41 -3.44 -1.55
C LYS A 348 26.19 -2.87 -0.80
N ARG A 349 25.86 -1.60 -1.05
CA ARG A 349 24.63 -0.93 -0.55
C ARG A 349 23.39 -1.77 -0.87
N GLY A 350 22.46 -1.89 0.08
CA GLY A 350 21.22 -2.65 -0.07
C GLY A 350 21.34 -4.17 0.10
N TYR A 351 22.54 -4.71 0.37
CA TYR A 351 22.74 -6.14 0.61
C TYR A 351 22.37 -6.52 2.05
N TYR A 352 21.16 -7.07 2.24
CA TYR A 352 20.59 -7.46 3.54
C TYR A 352 20.71 -6.40 4.66
N PRO A 353 20.30 -5.14 4.43
CA PRO A 353 20.71 -3.98 5.23
C PRO A 353 19.87 -3.76 6.50
N PHE A 354 18.58 -4.12 6.50
CA PHE A 354 17.64 -3.77 7.57
C PHE A 354 17.01 -5.04 8.15
N TRP A 355 17.09 -5.19 9.46
CA TRP A 355 16.62 -6.37 10.18
C TRP A 355 15.65 -6.01 11.30
N GLN A 356 14.69 -6.89 11.53
CA GLN A 356 13.80 -6.84 12.70
C GLN A 356 13.69 -8.24 13.33
N HIS A 357 13.78 -8.32 14.66
CA HIS A 357 13.40 -9.51 15.40
C HIS A 357 11.97 -9.39 15.95
N LEU A 358 11.24 -10.50 16.00
CA LEU A 358 9.82 -10.50 16.35
C LEU A 358 9.53 -10.99 17.79
N GLU A 359 10.49 -10.84 18.70
CA GLU A 359 10.39 -11.33 20.10
C GLU A 359 9.25 -10.70 20.92
N ARG A 360 8.76 -9.51 20.54
CA ARG A 360 7.63 -8.83 21.22
C ARG A 360 6.30 -9.21 20.58
N GLU A 361 6.30 -9.36 19.26
CA GLU A 361 5.17 -9.68 18.40
C GLU A 361 4.76 -11.14 18.54
N PHE A 362 5.76 -12.03 18.49
CA PHE A 362 5.71 -13.49 18.54
C PHE A 362 6.73 -14.04 19.56
N PRO A 363 6.51 -13.88 20.88
CA PRO A 363 7.48 -14.26 21.91
C PRO A 363 7.83 -15.75 21.89
N GLY A 364 9.14 -16.06 21.92
CA GLY A 364 9.66 -17.43 21.92
C GLY A 364 9.64 -18.13 20.55
N GLU A 365 9.14 -17.47 19.51
CA GLU A 365 9.03 -18.07 18.18
C GLU A 365 10.32 -18.00 17.36
N ASN A 366 11.37 -17.33 17.85
CA ASN A 366 12.69 -17.27 17.21
C ASN A 366 12.63 -16.89 15.72
N VAL A 367 11.81 -15.87 15.39
CA VAL A 367 11.68 -15.35 14.02
C VAL A 367 12.42 -14.04 13.86
N LEU A 368 13.31 -14.00 12.88
CA LEU A 368 13.90 -12.80 12.30
C LEU A 368 13.25 -12.53 10.94
N PHE A 369 13.25 -11.26 10.52
CA PHE A 369 13.18 -10.98 9.09
C PHE A 369 14.18 -9.89 8.67
N VAL A 370 14.59 -9.96 7.41
CA VAL A 370 15.41 -8.94 6.74
C VAL A 370 14.62 -8.33 5.59
N THR A 371 14.70 -7.01 5.46
CA THR A 371 14.14 -6.25 4.34
C THR A 371 15.23 -5.95 3.32
N VAL A 372 14.91 -6.24 2.06
CA VAL A 372 15.65 -5.82 0.86
C VAL A 372 14.67 -5.16 -0.13
N THR A 373 15.20 -4.32 -1.01
CA THR A 373 14.41 -3.54 -1.99
C THR A 373 15.07 -3.55 -3.37
N ASP A 374 14.39 -2.94 -4.34
CA ASP A 374 14.91 -2.61 -5.68
C ASP A 374 15.68 -3.76 -6.35
N ASP A 375 16.94 -3.55 -6.75
CA ASP A 375 17.75 -4.54 -7.47
C ASP A 375 17.99 -5.84 -6.69
N GLU A 376 18.13 -5.78 -5.36
CA GLU A 376 18.30 -6.99 -4.57
C GLU A 376 17.03 -7.82 -4.50
N SER A 377 15.86 -7.18 -4.38
CA SER A 377 14.59 -7.90 -4.51
C SER A 377 14.43 -8.52 -5.91
N ARG A 378 14.80 -7.81 -6.99
CA ARG A 378 14.73 -8.35 -8.36
C ARG A 378 15.62 -9.58 -8.54
N ARG A 379 16.84 -9.56 -7.98
CA ARG A 379 17.77 -10.69 -7.96
C ARG A 379 17.21 -11.86 -7.16
N LEU A 380 16.73 -11.61 -5.95
CA LEU A 380 16.31 -12.65 -5.02
C LEU A 380 15.03 -13.38 -5.43
N GLU A 381 14.12 -12.73 -6.17
CA GLU A 381 12.99 -13.43 -6.76
C GLU A 381 13.39 -14.45 -7.86
N GLN A 382 14.57 -14.28 -8.49
CA GLN A 382 15.07 -15.11 -9.59
C GLN A 382 15.92 -16.31 -9.14
N GLN A 383 16.29 -16.39 -7.86
CA GLN A 383 17.07 -17.50 -7.30
C GLN A 383 16.23 -18.35 -6.32
N SER A 384 16.79 -19.47 -5.88
CA SER A 384 16.13 -20.36 -4.92
C SER A 384 16.11 -19.80 -3.50
N ASP A 385 15.14 -20.26 -2.71
CA ASP A 385 15.08 -19.97 -1.27
C ASP A 385 16.30 -20.57 -0.54
N SER A 386 16.89 -21.66 -1.04
CA SER A 386 18.13 -22.25 -0.49
C SER A 386 19.36 -21.38 -0.72
N GLU A 387 19.52 -20.78 -1.91
CA GLU A 387 20.62 -19.83 -2.18
C GLU A 387 20.45 -18.56 -1.35
N THR A 388 19.23 -18.02 -1.31
CA THR A 388 18.88 -16.87 -0.47
C THR A 388 19.17 -17.13 1.02
N LYS A 389 18.82 -18.34 1.52
CA LYS A 389 19.11 -18.73 2.91
C LYS A 389 20.62 -18.84 3.16
N ALA A 390 21.39 -19.38 2.21
CA ALA A 390 22.85 -19.49 2.35
C ALA A 390 23.55 -18.13 2.42
N GLU A 391 23.14 -17.17 1.58
CA GLU A 391 23.63 -15.79 1.62
C GLU A 391 23.31 -15.11 2.96
N ILE A 392 22.06 -15.23 3.41
CA ILE A 392 21.62 -14.70 4.71
C ILE A 392 22.40 -15.32 5.87
N MET A 393 22.61 -16.64 5.87
CA MET A 393 23.39 -17.31 6.91
C MET A 393 24.86 -16.87 6.91
N ALA A 394 25.43 -16.47 5.76
CA ALA A 394 26.76 -15.87 5.71
C ALA A 394 26.79 -14.47 6.36
N VAL A 395 25.80 -13.62 6.07
CA VAL A 395 25.63 -12.30 6.70
C VAL A 395 25.48 -12.43 8.22
N LEU A 396 24.57 -13.29 8.69
CA LEU A 396 24.34 -13.49 10.12
C LEU A 396 25.59 -14.01 10.84
N ARG A 397 26.37 -14.92 10.23
CA ARG A 397 27.65 -15.39 10.80
C ARG A 397 28.72 -14.29 10.88
N ASN A 398 28.68 -13.29 10.01
CA ASN A 398 29.58 -12.13 10.07
C ASN A 398 29.18 -11.14 11.18
N MET A 399 27.87 -10.99 11.43
CA MET A 399 27.31 -10.11 12.45
C MET A 399 27.47 -10.69 13.87
N PHE A 400 27.10 -11.96 14.06
CA PHE A 400 26.96 -12.62 15.36
C PHE A 400 28.03 -13.69 15.64
N GLY A 401 28.93 -13.95 14.69
CA GLY A 401 29.97 -14.96 14.78
C GLY A 401 29.56 -16.33 14.22
N LYS A 402 30.54 -17.23 14.08
CA LYS A 402 30.36 -18.51 13.38
C LYS A 402 29.51 -19.56 14.13
N GLN A 403 29.24 -19.36 15.41
CA GLN A 403 28.56 -20.33 16.29
C GLN A 403 27.04 -20.06 16.44
N ILE A 404 26.38 -19.64 15.37
CA ILE A 404 24.92 -19.49 15.32
C ILE A 404 24.25 -20.73 14.73
N PRO A 405 23.00 -21.05 15.11
CA PRO A 405 22.26 -22.16 14.51
C PRO A 405 21.85 -21.88 13.06
N GLU A 406 21.68 -22.94 12.26
CA GLU A 406 21.05 -22.82 10.94
C GLU A 406 19.58 -22.40 11.03
N ALA A 407 19.14 -21.60 10.07
CA ALA A 407 17.72 -21.33 9.87
C ALA A 407 16.98 -22.61 9.43
N THR A 408 15.99 -23.03 10.21
CA THR A 408 15.18 -24.22 9.97
C THR A 408 14.15 -24.02 8.85
N ASP A 409 13.69 -22.78 8.66
CA ASP A 409 12.69 -22.40 7.66
C ASP A 409 13.00 -21.00 7.10
N ILE A 410 12.55 -20.73 5.87
CA ILE A 410 12.70 -19.43 5.19
C ILE A 410 11.45 -19.14 4.34
N LEU A 411 11.06 -17.87 4.27
CA LEU A 411 9.95 -17.42 3.41
C LEU A 411 10.35 -16.15 2.66
N VAL A 412 10.44 -16.26 1.33
CA VAL A 412 10.77 -15.16 0.40
C VAL A 412 9.52 -14.76 -0.40
N PRO A 413 8.86 -13.63 -0.08
CA PRO A 413 7.74 -13.11 -0.87
C PRO A 413 8.17 -12.74 -2.29
N ARG A 414 7.44 -13.19 -3.31
CA ARG A 414 7.72 -12.92 -4.74
C ARG A 414 6.63 -12.03 -5.38
N TRP A 415 6.63 -10.75 -5.04
CA TRP A 415 5.62 -9.77 -5.48
C TRP A 415 5.79 -9.30 -6.94
N LEU A 416 7.01 -9.28 -7.48
CA LEU A 416 7.28 -8.89 -8.86
C LEU A 416 7.01 -10.01 -9.87
N SER A 417 7.36 -11.24 -9.52
CA SER A 417 7.11 -12.42 -10.34
C SER A 417 5.60 -12.70 -10.43
N ASN A 418 4.85 -12.41 -9.36
CA ASN A 418 3.41 -12.57 -9.35
C ASN A 418 2.72 -11.61 -10.35
N ARG A 419 2.12 -12.20 -11.39
CA ARG A 419 1.46 -11.48 -12.50
C ARG A 419 0.30 -10.57 -12.07
N PHE A 420 -0.24 -10.71 -10.87
CA PHE A 420 -1.34 -9.87 -10.36
C PHE A 420 -0.89 -8.68 -9.51
N TYR A 421 0.42 -8.53 -9.26
CA TYR A 421 0.97 -7.42 -8.46
C TYR A 421 2.14 -6.71 -9.14
N LYS A 422 3.10 -7.46 -9.72
CA LYS A 422 4.26 -6.90 -10.43
C LYS A 422 5.04 -5.84 -9.61
N GLY A 423 5.17 -6.07 -8.29
CA GLY A 423 5.86 -5.19 -7.34
C GLY A 423 5.09 -4.97 -6.05
N SER A 424 5.67 -4.20 -5.13
CA SER A 424 5.14 -3.98 -3.78
C SER A 424 4.32 -2.69 -3.68
N TYR A 425 4.86 -1.54 -4.08
CA TYR A 425 4.12 -0.25 -4.08
C TYR A 425 4.73 0.72 -5.08
N SER A 426 4.03 1.82 -5.35
CA SER A 426 4.53 2.83 -6.30
C SER A 426 5.41 3.85 -5.59
N ASN A 427 6.57 4.18 -6.16
CA ASN A 427 7.41 5.29 -5.72
C ASN A 427 7.26 6.47 -6.71
N TRP A 428 7.57 7.69 -6.26
CA TRP A 428 7.54 8.88 -7.10
C TRP A 428 8.94 9.17 -7.67
N PRO A 429 9.19 8.94 -8.98
CA PRO A 429 10.50 9.18 -9.55
C PRO A 429 10.74 10.66 -9.90
N ILE A 430 12.00 11.07 -9.91
CA ILE A 430 12.44 12.35 -10.46
C ILE A 430 11.91 12.52 -11.91
N GLY A 431 11.40 13.70 -12.23
CA GLY A 431 10.95 14.05 -13.57
C GLY A 431 9.46 13.79 -13.85
N VAL A 432 8.72 13.19 -12.91
CA VAL A 432 7.25 13.11 -12.99
C VAL A 432 6.60 14.24 -12.19
N SER A 433 5.83 15.08 -12.86
CA SER A 433 5.06 16.15 -12.21
C SER A 433 3.77 15.66 -11.56
N HIS A 434 3.22 16.47 -10.62
CA HIS A 434 1.85 16.29 -10.12
C HIS A 434 0.79 16.19 -11.24
N HIS A 435 1.00 16.82 -12.40
CA HIS A 435 0.08 16.72 -13.53
C HIS A 435 0.07 15.30 -14.12
N GLN A 436 1.24 14.73 -14.41
CA GLN A 436 1.38 13.34 -14.89
C GLN A 436 0.87 12.34 -13.84
N PHE A 437 1.20 12.51 -12.56
CA PHE A 437 0.65 11.66 -11.49
C PHE A 437 -0.89 11.73 -11.42
N ASN A 438 -1.47 12.91 -11.59
CA ASN A 438 -2.93 13.04 -11.65
C ASN A 438 -3.51 12.40 -12.92
N GLN A 439 -2.82 12.42 -14.06
CA GLN A 439 -3.23 11.69 -15.27
C GLN A 439 -3.38 10.17 -15.00
N ILE A 440 -2.57 9.55 -14.13
CA ILE A 440 -2.75 8.15 -13.69
C ILE A 440 -4.12 7.95 -13.01
N LYS A 441 -4.58 8.93 -12.23
CA LYS A 441 -5.88 8.89 -11.52
C LYS A 441 -7.08 9.26 -12.39
N VAL A 442 -6.88 10.10 -13.42
CA VAL A 442 -7.98 10.64 -14.24
C VAL A 442 -8.81 9.55 -14.92
N THR A 443 -10.12 9.62 -14.71
CA THR A 443 -11.13 8.87 -15.46
C THR A 443 -11.03 9.20 -16.95
N THR A 444 -10.74 8.21 -17.78
CA THR A 444 -10.67 8.39 -19.23
C THR A 444 -12.07 8.54 -19.83
N PHE A 445 -12.71 9.70 -19.65
CA PHE A 445 -13.89 10.07 -20.43
C PHE A 445 -13.46 10.36 -21.87
N ILE A 446 -13.94 9.56 -22.83
CA ILE A 446 -14.09 10.07 -24.20
C ILE A 446 -15.48 10.70 -24.22
N ARG A 447 -15.54 12.03 -24.07
CA ARG A 447 -16.59 12.78 -24.78
C ARG A 447 -16.28 12.62 -26.26
N ASN A 448 -17.28 12.32 -27.08
CA ASN A 448 -17.11 12.46 -28.52
C ASN A 448 -16.75 13.92 -28.81
N SER A 449 -15.54 14.16 -29.27
CA SER A 449 -15.21 15.34 -30.08
C SER A 449 -15.76 15.10 -31.49
N SER A 450 -17.09 15.09 -31.59
CA SER A 450 -17.82 15.29 -32.85
C SER A 450 -18.26 16.75 -32.85
N GLY A 451 -17.70 17.53 -33.77
CA GLY A 451 -18.21 18.86 -34.10
C GLY A 451 -19.47 18.78 -34.96
#